data_AF-A0A6B3UF32-F1
#
_entry.id   AF-A0A6B3UF32-F1
#
_cell.length_a   1.000
_cell.length_b   1.000
_cell.length_c   1.000
_cell.angle_alpha   90.00
_cell.angle_beta   90.00
_cell.angle_gamma   90.00
#
_symmetry.space_group_name_H-M   'P 1'
#
loop_
_entity.id
_entity.type
_entity.pdbx_description
1 polymer ?
#
loop_
_entity_poly.entity_id
_entity_poly.type
_entity_poly.pdbx_seq_one_letter_code
_entity_poly.pdbx_strand_id
1 'polypeptide(L)'
;MLEIRDEQDVRGWLAAPDHGPAMFHSLDLRPFAQGFAQTTTAGCAFLDCELAPETAAQAVAEGAYVVSKAPGVPFRQFPSRWYTVATIYDGFQPGRPGSWADSYDHRCFRWFMEEQAVPRRLNAAEAVAAKLHDTAMEHAVGRYLKLCGRRAVAFMGGHDVSRRAPSYRDVAVLARDLHRLGFLVITGGGPGLMEAANLGAFLAPFADGELDVALKELAGAPDYKEVDAWLETACAVRARLLGTWDAPSHPGGPSLGIPTWLYGHEPPNLFASHIAKFFYNSLREDGLVSVSSGGIIFAEGNAGTVQEIFQDATQNYYRGRLAPTPMVLLGRDYWHRSAHPADPKAKPLYPLLKRLAEEKGFEHALLLTDDLEEAREFVVAAARAAEVELRLADERIPELGLSARPTEDATERRAARAYVEGLLRAAERDRYRVGAGEDAVADGCVYALWEIAARLGAGRPLAREAGRERAAILDFVGAVLARCEEERAAGSGETPEAEGRVAVLQGLYSALEAGAHRR
;
A
#
# COMPACT_ATOMS: atom_id res chain seq x y z
N MET A 1 7.75 -20.22 -17.55
CA MET A 1 7.04 -21.47 -17.26
C MET A 1 5.59 -21.10 -17.01
N LEU A 2 4.62 -21.81 -17.59
CA LEU A 2 3.20 -21.53 -17.32
C LEU A 2 2.89 -21.90 -15.86
N GLU A 3 2.20 -21.04 -15.12
CA GLU A 3 1.77 -21.37 -13.75
C GLU A 3 0.36 -21.95 -13.74
N ILE A 4 0.22 -23.14 -13.16
CA ILE A 4 -1.02 -23.92 -13.08
C ILE A 4 -1.49 -23.92 -11.62
N ARG A 5 -2.66 -23.32 -11.37
CA ARG A 5 -3.09 -22.98 -10.00
C ARG A 5 -4.46 -23.53 -9.60
N ASP A 6 -5.21 -24.09 -10.54
CA ASP A 6 -6.46 -24.78 -10.29
C ASP A 6 -6.66 -25.99 -11.24
N GLU A 7 -7.71 -26.77 -10.99
CA GLU A 7 -8.01 -27.96 -11.79
C GLU A 7 -8.38 -27.63 -13.25
N GLN A 8 -8.93 -26.45 -13.52
CA GLN A 8 -9.30 -26.06 -14.87
C GLN A 8 -8.05 -25.80 -15.71
N ASP A 9 -7.06 -25.13 -15.13
CA ASP A 9 -5.74 -24.93 -15.74
C ASP A 9 -5.05 -26.27 -16.05
N VAL A 10 -5.12 -27.24 -15.12
CA VAL A 10 -4.55 -28.59 -15.33
C VAL A 10 -5.21 -29.26 -16.54
N ARG A 11 -6.54 -29.23 -16.62
CA ARG A 11 -7.28 -29.81 -17.76
C ARG A 11 -6.92 -29.11 -19.06
N GLY A 12 -6.80 -27.79 -19.05
CA GLY A 12 -6.40 -27.00 -20.22
C GLY A 12 -4.99 -27.34 -20.69
N TRP A 13 -4.04 -27.47 -19.76
CA TRP A 13 -2.66 -27.82 -20.06
C TRP A 13 -2.52 -29.24 -20.61
N LEU A 14 -3.17 -30.23 -19.99
CA LEU A 14 -3.15 -31.62 -20.46
C LEU A 14 -3.84 -31.81 -21.81
N ALA A 15 -4.84 -30.98 -22.14
CA ALA A 15 -5.54 -31.04 -23.42
C ALA A 15 -4.80 -30.30 -24.55
N ALA A 16 -3.78 -29.49 -24.24
CA ALA A 16 -3.07 -28.71 -25.23
C ALA A 16 -2.20 -29.63 -26.13
N PRO A 17 -2.28 -29.52 -27.47
CA PRO A 17 -1.54 -30.39 -28.39
C PRO A 17 -0.02 -30.18 -28.37
N ASP A 18 0.44 -29.03 -27.88
CA ASP A 18 1.85 -28.73 -27.60
C ASP A 18 1.95 -28.01 -26.24
N HIS A 19 2.13 -28.81 -25.19
CA HIS A 19 2.27 -28.30 -23.82
C HIS A 19 3.76 -28.11 -23.49
N GLY A 20 4.17 -26.84 -23.39
CA GLY A 20 5.46 -26.45 -22.83
C GLY A 20 5.53 -26.65 -21.31
N PRO A 21 6.72 -26.52 -20.69
CA PRO A 21 6.90 -26.75 -19.26
C PRO A 21 5.99 -25.87 -18.38
N ALA A 22 5.44 -26.48 -17.33
CA ALA A 22 4.51 -25.85 -16.40
C ALA A 22 4.92 -26.03 -14.93
N MET A 23 4.50 -25.08 -14.10
CA MET A 23 4.68 -25.08 -12.65
C MET A 23 3.33 -25.26 -11.97
N PHE A 24 3.17 -26.35 -11.24
CA PHE A 24 1.94 -26.72 -10.54
C PHE A 24 2.07 -26.38 -9.05
N HIS A 25 1.05 -25.73 -8.48
CA HIS A 25 1.10 -25.20 -7.12
C HIS A 25 0.00 -25.75 -6.20
N SER A 26 0.37 -26.54 -5.19
CA SER A 26 -0.51 -27.02 -4.12
C SER A 26 -1.84 -27.61 -4.59
N LEU A 27 -1.81 -28.42 -5.65
CA LEU A 27 -2.95 -29.10 -6.25
C LEU A 27 -2.99 -30.59 -5.90
N ASP A 28 -4.20 -31.14 -5.77
CA ASP A 28 -4.39 -32.59 -5.85
C ASP A 28 -4.38 -33.01 -7.31
N LEU A 29 -3.28 -33.62 -7.74
CA LEU A 29 -3.05 -34.05 -9.12
C LEU A 29 -3.28 -35.56 -9.29
N ARG A 30 -3.60 -36.30 -8.22
CA ARG A 30 -3.92 -37.74 -8.30
C ARG A 30 -5.05 -38.05 -9.29
N PRO A 31 -6.13 -37.25 -9.40
CA PRO A 31 -7.18 -37.49 -10.40
C PRO A 31 -6.71 -37.38 -11.85
N PHE A 32 -5.56 -36.75 -12.10
CA PHE A 32 -5.01 -36.49 -13.44
C PHE A 32 -3.88 -37.44 -13.82
N ALA A 33 -3.61 -38.48 -13.01
CA ALA A 33 -2.50 -39.40 -13.22
C ALA A 33 -2.45 -40.03 -14.63
N GLN A 34 -3.61 -40.37 -15.21
CA GLN A 34 -3.69 -40.92 -16.56
C GLN A 34 -3.25 -39.91 -17.63
N GLY A 35 -3.55 -38.62 -17.45
CA GLY A 35 -3.11 -37.57 -18.36
C GLY A 35 -1.60 -37.39 -18.30
N PHE A 36 -1.04 -37.30 -17.08
CA PHE A 36 0.41 -37.20 -16.91
C PHE A 36 1.18 -38.42 -17.44
N ALA A 37 0.60 -39.62 -17.37
CA ALA A 37 1.22 -40.82 -17.95
C ALA A 37 1.38 -40.77 -19.48
N GLN A 38 0.66 -39.87 -20.17
CA GLN A 38 0.70 -39.67 -21.62
C GLN A 38 1.46 -38.41 -22.04
N THR A 39 1.95 -37.63 -21.08
CA THR A 39 2.56 -36.32 -21.30
C THR A 39 3.94 -36.27 -20.63
N THR A 40 4.91 -35.60 -21.25
CA THR A 40 6.19 -35.36 -20.58
C THR A 40 6.06 -34.32 -19.47
N THR A 41 6.73 -34.59 -18.37
CA THR A 41 6.93 -33.72 -17.21
C THR A 41 8.30 -33.04 -17.23
N ALA A 42 9.12 -33.27 -18.26
CA ALA A 42 10.45 -32.69 -18.37
C ALA A 42 10.40 -31.15 -18.29
N GLY A 43 11.22 -30.59 -17.40
CA GLY A 43 11.27 -29.15 -17.14
C GLY A 43 10.07 -28.58 -16.37
N CYS A 44 9.08 -29.40 -16.02
CA CYS A 44 7.98 -28.97 -15.15
C CYS A 44 8.44 -28.85 -13.69
N ALA A 45 7.65 -28.15 -12.88
CA ALA A 45 7.84 -28.07 -11.45
C ALA A 45 6.54 -28.40 -10.71
N PHE A 46 6.61 -29.26 -9.70
CA PHE A 46 5.48 -29.66 -8.86
C PHE A 46 5.76 -29.22 -7.43
N LEU A 47 5.14 -28.11 -7.02
CA LEU A 47 5.37 -27.48 -5.72
C LEU A 47 4.20 -27.81 -4.80
N ASP A 48 4.43 -28.60 -3.76
CA ASP A 48 3.45 -29.00 -2.74
C ASP A 48 2.19 -29.68 -3.34
N CYS A 49 2.34 -30.36 -4.47
CA CYS A 49 1.25 -31.09 -5.12
C CYS A 49 1.09 -32.52 -4.56
N GLU A 50 -0.15 -33.00 -4.49
CA GLU A 50 -0.44 -34.41 -4.21
C GLU A 50 -0.39 -35.20 -5.51
N LEU A 51 0.66 -36.00 -5.69
CA LEU A 51 0.90 -36.79 -6.90
C LEU A 51 0.57 -38.26 -6.66
N ALA A 52 0.04 -38.93 -7.69
CA ALA A 52 0.01 -40.40 -7.70
C ALA A 52 1.45 -40.94 -7.72
N PRO A 53 1.74 -42.10 -7.09
CA PRO A 53 3.10 -42.65 -7.02
C PRO A 53 3.79 -42.77 -8.38
N GLU A 54 3.03 -43.16 -9.41
CA GLU A 54 3.52 -43.32 -10.78
C GLU A 54 3.87 -41.97 -11.41
N THR A 55 3.03 -40.95 -11.22
CA THR A 55 3.28 -39.59 -11.69
C THR A 55 4.48 -38.96 -10.98
N ALA A 56 4.65 -39.19 -9.69
CA ALA A 56 5.81 -38.72 -8.94
C ALA A 56 7.10 -39.38 -9.43
N ALA A 57 7.08 -40.70 -9.65
CA ALA A 57 8.23 -41.44 -10.18
C ALA A 57 8.61 -40.96 -11.58
N GLN A 58 7.62 -40.74 -12.45
CA GLN A 58 7.82 -40.17 -13.78
C GLN A 58 8.45 -38.78 -13.70
N ALA A 59 7.87 -37.87 -12.89
CA ALA A 59 8.35 -36.51 -12.72
C ALA A 59 9.82 -36.47 -12.29
N VAL A 60 10.20 -37.29 -11.31
CA VAL A 60 11.59 -37.40 -10.85
C VAL A 60 12.49 -37.99 -11.94
N ALA A 61 12.05 -39.05 -12.62
CA ALA A 61 12.84 -39.70 -13.67
C ALA A 61 13.10 -38.79 -14.88
N GLU A 62 12.15 -37.91 -15.21
CA GLU A 62 12.25 -36.94 -16.31
C GLU A 62 12.92 -35.62 -15.89
N GLY A 63 13.37 -35.50 -14.64
CA GLY A 63 14.09 -34.33 -14.14
C GLY A 63 13.21 -33.11 -13.82
N ALA A 64 11.91 -33.32 -13.59
CA ALA A 64 11.03 -32.28 -13.08
C ALA A 64 11.44 -31.85 -11.66
N TYR A 65 11.22 -30.58 -11.33
CA TYR A 65 11.50 -30.08 -9.98
C TYR A 65 10.33 -30.40 -9.05
N VAL A 66 10.49 -31.39 -8.17
CA VAL A 66 9.42 -31.84 -7.25
C VAL A 66 9.74 -31.43 -5.82
N VAL A 67 8.86 -30.64 -5.21
CA VAL A 67 8.92 -30.30 -3.79
C VAL A 67 7.66 -30.83 -3.11
N SER A 68 7.79 -31.91 -2.35
CA SER A 68 6.67 -32.53 -1.66
C SER A 68 6.28 -31.77 -0.38
N LYS A 69 5.01 -31.91 0.03
CA LYS A 69 4.54 -31.41 1.32
C LYS A 69 5.35 -32.03 2.46
N ALA A 70 6.07 -31.20 3.21
CA ALA A 70 6.63 -31.56 4.52
C ALA A 70 5.59 -32.26 5.43
N PRO A 71 5.91 -33.43 6.02
CA PRO A 71 5.00 -34.15 6.91
C PRO A 71 4.58 -33.33 8.14
N GLY A 72 3.32 -33.45 8.55
CA GLY A 72 2.83 -32.89 9.82
C GLY A 72 2.59 -31.37 9.84
N VAL A 73 2.76 -30.66 8.71
CA VAL A 73 2.42 -29.23 8.64
C VAL A 73 0.95 -29.03 8.26
N PRO A 74 0.18 -28.19 8.98
CA PRO A 74 -1.25 -28.01 8.75
C PRO A 74 -1.57 -27.01 7.64
N PHE A 75 -0.56 -26.39 7.03
CA PHE A 75 -0.70 -25.37 5.99
C PHE A 75 -0.17 -25.86 4.64
N ARG A 76 -0.53 -25.12 3.58
CA ARG A 76 0.06 -25.28 2.24
C ARG A 76 1.42 -24.60 2.21
N GLN A 77 2.45 -25.26 1.70
CA GLN A 77 3.81 -24.68 1.64
C GLN A 77 4.01 -23.72 0.48
N PHE A 78 3.19 -23.83 -0.57
CA PHE A 78 3.24 -22.94 -1.72
C PHE A 78 1.83 -22.43 -2.05
N PRO A 79 1.20 -21.64 -1.16
CA PRO A 79 -0.10 -21.05 -1.46
C PRO A 79 -0.05 -20.31 -2.80
N SER A 80 -0.88 -20.75 -3.75
CA SER A 80 -0.93 -20.17 -5.11
C SER A 80 -1.63 -18.79 -5.13
N ARG A 81 -2.33 -18.45 -4.05
CA ARG A 81 -3.07 -17.20 -3.85
C ARG A 81 -3.08 -16.81 -2.38
N TRP A 82 -3.39 -15.55 -2.11
CA TRP A 82 -3.77 -15.07 -0.78
C TRP A 82 -4.94 -15.86 -0.20
N TYR A 83 -5.09 -15.79 1.11
CA TYR A 83 -6.27 -16.31 1.80
C TYR A 83 -7.45 -15.35 1.63
N THR A 84 -8.65 -15.92 1.65
CA THR A 84 -9.93 -15.23 1.83
C THR A 84 -10.48 -15.55 3.22
N VAL A 85 -11.55 -14.87 3.62
CA VAL A 85 -12.32 -15.20 4.83
C VAL A 85 -12.69 -16.68 4.85
N ALA A 86 -13.24 -17.21 3.75
CA ALA A 86 -13.65 -18.61 3.63
C ALA A 86 -12.49 -19.59 3.90
N THR A 87 -11.31 -19.30 3.36
CA THR A 87 -10.16 -20.21 3.46
C THR A 87 -9.42 -20.11 4.80
N ILE A 88 -9.29 -18.91 5.37
CA ILE A 88 -8.57 -18.72 6.63
C ILE A 88 -9.43 -19.20 7.83
N TYR A 89 -10.75 -19.07 7.71
CA TYR A 89 -11.72 -19.54 8.70
C TYR A 89 -12.34 -20.91 8.38
N ASP A 90 -11.72 -21.69 7.48
CA ASP A 90 -12.16 -23.07 7.20
C ASP A 90 -12.24 -23.90 8.50
N GLY A 91 -13.44 -24.38 8.84
CA GLY A 91 -13.75 -25.11 10.08
C GLY A 91 -14.43 -24.27 11.17
N PHE A 92 -14.42 -22.94 11.08
CA PHE A 92 -15.18 -22.06 11.98
C PHE A 92 -16.68 -22.17 11.72
N GLN A 93 -17.49 -22.17 12.79
CA GLN A 93 -18.95 -22.29 12.71
C GLN A 93 -19.61 -21.20 13.57
N PRO A 94 -20.06 -20.09 12.97
CA PRO A 94 -20.75 -19.04 13.73
C PRO A 94 -21.92 -19.60 14.54
N GLY A 95 -22.03 -19.22 15.81
CA GLY A 95 -23.05 -19.72 16.74
C GLY A 95 -22.69 -21.02 17.45
N ARG A 96 -21.55 -21.66 17.13
CA ARG A 96 -20.98 -22.78 17.91
C ARG A 96 -19.81 -22.25 18.75
N PRO A 97 -19.97 -22.11 20.08
CA PRO A 97 -18.92 -21.62 20.96
C PRO A 97 -17.62 -22.45 20.86
N GLY A 98 -16.49 -21.75 20.77
CA GLY A 98 -15.16 -22.35 20.69
C GLY A 98 -14.80 -22.93 19.31
N SER A 99 -15.66 -22.75 18.30
CA SER A 99 -15.35 -23.23 16.94
C SER A 99 -14.25 -22.42 16.26
N TRP A 100 -13.88 -21.25 16.79
CA TRP A 100 -12.68 -20.54 16.33
C TRP A 100 -11.43 -21.44 16.42
N ALA A 101 -11.34 -22.30 17.43
CA ALA A 101 -10.21 -23.21 17.61
C ALA A 101 -10.09 -24.28 16.50
N ASP A 102 -11.21 -24.55 15.81
CA ASP A 102 -11.31 -25.46 14.68
C ASP A 102 -10.88 -24.79 13.37
N SER A 103 -10.76 -23.46 13.31
CA SER A 103 -10.40 -22.72 12.09
C SER A 103 -9.01 -23.05 11.55
N TYR A 104 -8.82 -23.03 10.23
CA TYR A 104 -7.51 -23.18 9.59
C TYR A 104 -6.47 -22.23 10.19
N ASP A 105 -6.86 -20.98 10.46
CA ASP A 105 -6.02 -20.00 11.13
C ASP A 105 -5.48 -20.49 12.48
N HIS A 106 -6.38 -20.91 13.36
CA HIS A 106 -6.02 -21.32 14.71
C HIS A 106 -5.26 -22.65 14.71
N ARG A 107 -5.54 -23.56 13.76
CA ARG A 107 -4.73 -24.78 13.56
C ARG A 107 -3.28 -24.45 13.20
N CYS A 108 -3.06 -23.48 12.31
CA CYS A 108 -1.72 -23.03 11.94
C CYS A 108 -1.00 -22.31 13.09
N PHE A 109 -1.73 -21.46 13.83
CA PHE A 109 -1.23 -20.82 15.04
C PHE A 109 -0.74 -21.83 16.09
N ARG A 110 -1.58 -22.80 16.45
CA ARG A 110 -1.23 -23.85 17.43
C ARG A 110 -0.05 -24.71 16.99
N TRP A 111 0.14 -24.89 15.69
CA TRP A 111 1.31 -25.58 15.17
C TRP A 111 2.58 -24.74 15.28
N PHE A 112 2.51 -23.42 15.08
CA PHE A 112 3.70 -22.56 15.07
C PHE A 112 4.13 -22.14 16.48
N MET A 113 3.20 -22.03 17.41
CA MET A 113 3.44 -21.48 18.75
C MET A 113 3.43 -22.55 19.83
N GLU A 114 4.44 -22.51 20.69
CA GLU A 114 4.54 -23.29 21.92
C GLU A 114 3.85 -22.54 23.05
N GLU A 115 2.92 -23.22 23.74
CA GLU A 115 2.08 -22.66 24.81
C GLU A 115 1.39 -21.31 24.44
N GLN A 116 1.24 -21.04 23.14
CA GLN A 116 0.67 -19.79 22.60
C GLN A 116 1.47 -18.51 22.93
N ALA A 117 2.69 -18.63 23.46
CA ALA A 117 3.49 -17.48 23.92
C ALA A 117 4.75 -17.24 23.08
N VAL A 118 5.40 -18.30 22.63
CA VAL A 118 6.66 -18.23 21.87
C VAL A 118 6.62 -19.14 20.64
N PRO A 119 7.30 -18.80 19.54
CA PRO A 119 7.45 -19.73 18.43
C PRO A 119 8.10 -21.03 18.89
N ARG A 120 7.51 -22.16 18.54
CA ARG A 120 8.11 -23.45 18.87
C ARG A 120 9.42 -23.64 18.11
N ARG A 121 10.28 -24.51 18.62
CA ARG A 121 11.45 -24.95 17.86
C ARG A 121 11.03 -25.83 16.69
N LEU A 122 11.24 -25.32 15.48
CA LEU A 122 11.02 -26.05 14.23
C LEU A 122 12.27 -26.88 13.89
N ASN A 123 12.05 -28.12 13.42
CA ASN A 123 13.13 -28.87 12.76
C ASN A 123 13.44 -28.28 11.37
N ALA A 124 14.49 -28.76 10.71
CA ALA A 124 14.92 -28.22 9.42
C ALA A 124 13.84 -28.28 8.33
N ALA A 125 13.10 -29.38 8.23
CA ALA A 125 12.04 -29.53 7.23
C ALA A 125 10.85 -28.60 7.52
N GLU A 126 10.48 -28.45 8.79
CA GLU A 126 9.40 -27.54 9.21
C GLU A 126 9.77 -26.07 9.01
N ALA A 127 11.02 -25.70 9.29
CA ALA A 127 11.53 -24.35 9.07
C ALA A 127 11.56 -24.02 7.57
N VAL A 128 11.98 -24.97 6.73
CA VAL A 128 11.90 -24.82 5.27
C VAL A 128 10.45 -24.66 4.82
N ALA A 129 9.53 -25.49 5.31
CA ALA A 129 8.11 -25.40 4.98
C ALA A 129 7.50 -24.03 5.30
N ALA A 130 7.74 -23.52 6.51
CA ALA A 130 7.24 -22.20 6.92
C ALA A 130 7.84 -21.06 6.08
N LYS A 131 9.14 -21.14 5.74
CA LYS A 131 9.79 -20.14 4.88
C LYS A 131 9.31 -20.18 3.43
N LEU A 132 9.07 -21.38 2.88
CA LEU A 132 8.50 -21.53 1.55
C LEU A 132 7.09 -20.93 1.48
N HIS A 133 6.29 -21.14 2.53
CA HIS A 133 4.97 -20.53 2.65
C HIS A 133 5.07 -19.00 2.62
N ASP A 134 5.90 -18.41 3.47
CA ASP A 134 6.02 -16.95 3.56
C ASP A 134 6.58 -16.34 2.26
N THR A 135 7.54 -17.03 1.62
CA THR A 135 8.07 -16.62 0.30
C THR A 135 6.98 -16.64 -0.76
N ALA A 136 6.18 -17.72 -0.83
CA ALA A 136 5.07 -17.81 -1.77
C ALA A 136 4.01 -16.72 -1.51
N MET A 137 3.77 -16.38 -0.24
CA MET A 137 2.84 -15.32 0.15
C MET A 137 3.34 -13.93 -0.26
N GLU A 138 4.63 -13.63 -0.07
CA GLU A 138 5.25 -12.39 -0.54
C GLU A 138 5.10 -12.22 -2.07
N HIS A 139 5.37 -13.28 -2.83
CA HIS A 139 5.14 -13.28 -4.28
C HIS A 139 3.66 -13.09 -4.64
N ALA A 140 2.73 -13.69 -3.87
CA ALA A 140 1.30 -13.49 -4.07
C ALA A 140 0.87 -12.04 -3.83
N VAL A 141 1.39 -11.40 -2.78
CA VAL A 141 1.17 -9.97 -2.50
C VAL A 141 1.72 -9.11 -3.64
N GLY A 142 2.97 -9.30 -4.06
CA GLY A 142 3.57 -8.52 -5.14
C GLY A 142 2.78 -8.61 -6.45
N ARG A 143 2.33 -9.82 -6.81
CA ARG A 143 1.44 -10.01 -7.99
C ARG A 143 0.10 -9.31 -7.81
N TYR A 144 -0.53 -9.44 -6.64
CA TYR A 144 -1.81 -8.79 -6.37
C TYR A 144 -1.72 -7.27 -6.52
N LEU A 145 -0.69 -6.65 -5.93
CA LEU A 145 -0.48 -5.20 -6.03
C LEU A 145 -0.29 -4.76 -7.48
N LYS A 146 0.52 -5.51 -8.24
CA LYS A 146 0.73 -5.25 -9.68
C LYS A 146 -0.56 -5.35 -10.49
N LEU A 147 -1.39 -6.38 -10.23
CA LEU A 147 -2.66 -6.59 -10.93
C LEU A 147 -3.73 -5.57 -10.53
N CYS A 148 -3.75 -5.18 -9.25
CA CYS A 148 -4.67 -4.19 -8.71
C CYS A 148 -4.42 -2.81 -9.36
N GLY A 149 -3.15 -2.47 -9.61
CA GLY A 149 -2.77 -1.22 -10.29
C GLY A 149 -3.10 0.05 -9.50
N ARG A 150 -3.51 -0.08 -8.24
CA ARG A 150 -3.85 1.02 -7.33
C ARG A 150 -2.68 1.28 -6.39
N ARG A 151 -2.44 2.55 -6.06
CA ARG A 151 -1.49 2.91 -5.01
C ARG A 151 -2.00 2.44 -3.65
N ALA A 152 -1.10 1.91 -2.85
CA ALA A 152 -1.41 1.30 -1.57
C ALA A 152 -1.27 2.32 -0.44
N VAL A 153 -2.35 2.57 0.30
CA VAL A 153 -2.29 3.35 1.54
C VAL A 153 -2.41 2.39 2.71
N ALA A 154 -1.38 2.34 3.55
CA ALA A 154 -1.42 1.52 4.75
C ALA A 154 -2.07 2.26 5.92
N PHE A 155 -2.80 1.52 6.72
CA PHE A 155 -3.34 1.97 8.01
C PHE A 155 -2.72 1.13 9.12
N MET A 156 -2.04 1.83 10.02
CA MET A 156 -1.42 1.29 11.23
C MET A 156 -2.13 1.84 12.46
N GLY A 157 -2.26 1.02 13.49
CA GLY A 157 -2.89 1.42 14.74
C GLY A 157 -3.07 0.25 15.70
N GLY A 158 -3.53 0.55 16.91
CA GLY A 158 -3.66 -0.42 17.99
C GLY A 158 -4.67 -1.51 17.69
N HIS A 159 -4.25 -2.76 17.94
CA HIS A 159 -5.13 -3.93 17.93
C HIS A 159 -6.14 -3.91 19.08
N ASP A 160 -5.81 -3.19 20.18
CA ASP A 160 -6.56 -3.13 21.44
C ASP A 160 -7.62 -2.01 21.45
N VAL A 161 -7.73 -1.23 20.37
CA VAL A 161 -8.72 -0.16 20.26
C VAL A 161 -10.11 -0.75 20.09
N SER A 162 -11.03 -0.30 20.95
CA SER A 162 -12.40 -0.80 20.93
C SER A 162 -13.15 -0.38 19.66
N ARG A 163 -14.01 -1.26 19.13
CA ARG A 163 -15.01 -0.93 18.09
C ARG A 163 -15.95 0.22 18.47
N ARG A 164 -16.03 0.58 19.77
CA ARG A 164 -16.81 1.72 20.29
C ARG A 164 -16.03 3.03 20.35
N ALA A 165 -14.71 2.99 20.12
CA ALA A 165 -13.88 4.19 20.20
C ALA A 165 -14.16 5.12 19.00
N PRO A 166 -14.09 6.46 19.19
CA PRO A 166 -14.17 7.40 18.09
C PRO A 166 -13.13 7.15 16.99
N SER A 167 -11.89 6.85 17.39
CA SER A 167 -10.78 6.52 16.49
C SER A 167 -11.08 5.33 15.57
N TYR A 168 -11.85 4.34 16.02
CA TYR A 168 -12.31 3.23 15.17
C TYR A 168 -13.21 3.72 14.04
N ARG A 169 -14.18 4.60 14.35
CA ARG A 169 -15.06 5.20 13.34
C ARG A 169 -14.25 6.06 12.36
N ASP A 170 -13.37 6.90 12.88
CA ASP A 170 -12.58 7.85 12.10
C ASP A 170 -11.69 7.14 11.08
N VAL A 171 -11.00 6.08 11.51
CA VAL A 171 -10.20 5.22 10.62
C VAL A 171 -11.07 4.54 9.56
N ALA A 172 -12.25 4.03 9.92
CA ALA A 172 -13.16 3.41 8.96
C ALA A 172 -13.68 4.41 7.91
N VAL A 173 -13.99 5.64 8.31
CA VAL A 173 -14.41 6.72 7.40
C VAL A 173 -13.27 7.09 6.45
N LEU A 174 -12.08 7.38 6.97
CA LEU A 174 -10.93 7.78 6.16
C LEU A 174 -10.53 6.69 5.15
N ALA A 175 -10.51 5.43 5.57
CA ALA A 175 -10.21 4.30 4.69
C ALA A 175 -11.26 4.14 3.59
N ARG A 176 -12.55 4.34 3.90
CA ARG A 176 -13.63 4.31 2.92
C ARG A 176 -13.48 5.41 1.87
N ASP A 177 -13.16 6.62 2.30
CA ASP A 177 -13.00 7.78 1.41
C ASP A 177 -11.79 7.61 0.48
N LEU A 178 -10.64 7.21 1.02
CA LEU A 178 -9.45 6.93 0.21
C LEU A 178 -9.69 5.76 -0.75
N HIS A 179 -10.43 4.74 -0.34
CA HIS A 179 -10.82 3.67 -1.26
C HIS A 179 -11.68 4.19 -2.42
N ARG A 180 -12.67 5.05 -2.15
CA ARG A 180 -13.49 5.67 -3.21
C ARG A 180 -12.68 6.57 -4.15
N LEU A 181 -11.56 7.12 -3.66
CA LEU A 181 -10.62 7.91 -4.45
C LEU A 181 -9.59 7.08 -5.23
N GLY A 182 -9.71 5.75 -5.23
CA GLY A 182 -8.86 4.89 -6.05
C GLY A 182 -7.63 4.31 -5.34
N PHE A 183 -7.47 4.48 -4.02
CA PHE A 183 -6.39 3.87 -3.25
C PHE A 183 -6.73 2.45 -2.78
N LEU A 184 -5.77 1.53 -2.84
CA LEU A 184 -5.89 0.23 -2.19
C LEU A 184 -5.59 0.39 -0.70
N VAL A 185 -6.53 -0.01 0.16
CA VAL A 185 -6.32 -0.02 1.61
C VAL A 185 -5.53 -1.27 1.97
N ILE A 186 -4.42 -1.08 2.70
CA ILE A 186 -3.61 -2.17 3.26
C ILE A 186 -3.52 -1.98 4.77
N THR A 187 -3.48 -3.09 5.52
CA THR A 187 -3.41 -3.07 6.98
C THR A 187 -2.58 -4.24 7.49
N GLY A 188 -2.30 -4.24 8.78
CA GLY A 188 -1.79 -5.42 9.47
C GLY A 188 -2.79 -6.58 9.62
N GLY A 189 -4.05 -6.42 9.21
CA GLY A 189 -5.04 -7.51 9.11
C GLY A 189 -5.66 -8.00 10.42
N GLY A 190 -5.22 -7.52 11.58
CA GLY A 190 -5.77 -7.90 12.89
C GLY A 190 -7.03 -7.12 13.31
N PRO A 191 -7.39 -7.17 14.61
CA PRO A 191 -8.51 -6.42 15.19
C PRO A 191 -8.19 -4.93 15.37
N GLY A 192 -9.09 -4.19 16.03
CA GLY A 192 -8.89 -2.78 16.36
C GLY A 192 -8.87 -1.89 15.12
N LEU A 193 -7.93 -0.95 15.05
CA LEU A 193 -7.90 0.04 13.95
C LEU A 193 -7.56 -0.57 12.59
N MET A 194 -6.87 -1.72 12.56
CA MET A 194 -6.65 -2.48 11.33
C MET A 194 -7.97 -3.05 10.79
N GLU A 195 -8.86 -3.51 11.67
CA GLU A 195 -10.21 -3.94 11.29
C GLU A 195 -11.02 -2.75 10.77
N ALA A 196 -10.99 -1.61 11.47
CA ALA A 196 -11.70 -0.40 11.06
C ALA A 196 -11.36 0.01 9.61
N ALA A 197 -10.08 0.03 9.26
CA ALA A 197 -9.66 0.40 7.91
C ALA A 197 -10.16 -0.60 6.85
N ASN A 198 -10.08 -1.91 7.13
CA ASN A 198 -10.62 -2.92 6.23
C ASN A 198 -12.15 -2.84 6.11
N LEU A 199 -12.86 -2.56 7.21
CA LEU A 199 -14.30 -2.33 7.20
C LEU A 199 -14.67 -1.14 6.30
N GLY A 200 -13.95 -0.04 6.42
CA GLY A 200 -14.12 1.14 5.56
C GLY A 200 -13.96 0.80 4.08
N ALA A 201 -12.89 0.11 3.72
CA ALA A 201 -12.65 -0.35 2.35
C ALA A 201 -13.73 -1.33 1.86
N PHE A 202 -14.11 -2.30 2.68
CA PHE A 202 -15.17 -3.27 2.37
C PHE A 202 -16.50 -2.57 2.08
N LEU A 203 -16.86 -1.56 2.87
CA LEU A 203 -18.11 -0.80 2.75
C LEU A 203 -18.09 0.32 1.71
N ALA A 204 -16.95 0.60 1.08
CA ALA A 204 -16.82 1.67 0.07
C ALA A 204 -17.83 1.57 -1.09
N PRO A 205 -18.11 0.39 -1.68
CA PRO A 205 -19.09 0.27 -2.76
C PRO A 205 -20.56 0.27 -2.30
N PHE A 206 -20.81 0.14 -0.99
CA PHE A 206 -22.16 0.12 -0.44
C PHE A 206 -22.66 1.54 -0.15
N ALA A 207 -23.98 1.67 0.09
CA ALA A 207 -24.62 2.95 0.39
C ALA A 207 -24.04 3.61 1.66
N ASP A 208 -24.06 4.94 1.73
CA ASP A 208 -23.35 5.69 2.79
C ASP A 208 -23.76 5.29 4.20
N GLY A 209 -25.07 5.07 4.44
CA GLY A 209 -25.61 4.64 5.73
C GLY A 209 -25.17 3.25 6.20
N GLU A 210 -24.65 2.39 5.31
CA GLU A 210 -24.25 1.02 5.68
C GLU A 210 -23.08 0.99 6.67
N LEU A 211 -22.19 1.99 6.63
CA LEU A 211 -21.11 2.11 7.60
C LEU A 211 -21.63 2.33 9.01
N ASP A 212 -22.60 3.23 9.19
CA ASP A 212 -23.20 3.48 10.51
C ASP A 212 -23.94 2.26 11.05
N VAL A 213 -24.64 1.53 10.18
CA VAL A 213 -25.32 0.28 10.56
C VAL A 213 -24.30 -0.77 11.00
N ALA A 214 -23.25 -1.00 10.20
CA ALA A 214 -22.21 -1.97 10.52
C ALA A 214 -21.47 -1.61 11.83
N LEU A 215 -21.11 -0.35 12.03
CA LEU A 215 -20.46 0.11 13.27
C LEU A 215 -21.35 -0.16 14.50
N LYS A 216 -22.66 0.07 14.38
CA LYS A 216 -23.63 -0.22 15.45
C LYS A 216 -23.73 -1.72 15.77
N GLU A 217 -23.72 -2.57 14.74
CA GLU A 217 -23.72 -4.03 14.90
C GLU A 217 -22.43 -4.52 15.58
N LEU A 218 -21.27 -4.06 15.11
CA LEU A 218 -19.95 -4.42 15.63
C LEU A 218 -19.74 -3.97 17.08
N ALA A 219 -20.35 -2.86 17.49
CA ALA A 219 -20.30 -2.38 18.88
C ALA A 219 -20.86 -3.39 19.91
N GLY A 220 -21.61 -4.40 19.47
CA GLY A 220 -22.08 -5.53 20.29
C GLY A 220 -20.93 -6.36 20.87
N ALA A 221 -19.81 -6.48 20.17
CA ALA A 221 -18.57 -7.12 20.64
C ALA A 221 -17.41 -6.12 20.53
N PRO A 222 -17.19 -5.30 21.57
CA PRO A 222 -16.32 -4.12 21.50
C PRO A 222 -14.83 -4.43 21.42
N ASP A 223 -14.39 -5.60 21.86
CA ASP A 223 -13.02 -6.10 21.81
C ASP A 223 -13.02 -7.60 21.46
N TYR A 224 -11.83 -8.17 21.23
CA TYR A 224 -11.65 -9.53 20.74
C TYR A 224 -11.26 -10.53 21.85
N LYS A 225 -11.48 -10.20 23.12
CA LYS A 225 -11.17 -11.11 24.24
C LYS A 225 -11.97 -12.41 24.13
N GLU A 226 -13.22 -12.31 23.71
CA GLU A 226 -14.09 -13.43 23.34
C GLU A 226 -14.14 -13.53 21.80
N VAL A 227 -13.17 -14.26 21.23
CA VAL A 227 -12.93 -14.29 19.78
C VAL A 227 -14.16 -14.76 18.99
N ASP A 228 -14.84 -15.83 19.42
CA ASP A 228 -16.04 -16.32 18.73
C ASP A 228 -17.13 -15.24 18.67
N ALA A 229 -17.42 -14.54 19.77
CA ALA A 229 -18.43 -13.47 19.80
C ALA A 229 -18.01 -12.25 18.95
N TRP A 230 -16.72 -11.92 18.96
CA TRP A 230 -16.15 -10.86 18.13
C TRP A 230 -16.26 -11.17 16.63
N LEU A 231 -16.01 -12.43 16.23
CA LEU A 231 -16.20 -12.91 14.87
C LEU A 231 -17.67 -12.98 14.48
N GLU A 232 -18.56 -13.43 15.38
CA GLU A 232 -19.99 -13.58 15.11
C GLU A 232 -20.66 -12.26 14.72
N THR A 233 -20.32 -11.16 15.40
CA THR A 233 -20.83 -9.83 15.04
C THR A 233 -20.38 -9.39 13.65
N ALA A 234 -19.13 -9.66 13.26
CA ALA A 234 -18.63 -9.39 11.91
C ALA A 234 -19.21 -10.36 10.87
N CYS A 235 -19.49 -11.61 11.24
CA CYS A 235 -20.22 -12.56 10.41
C CYS A 235 -21.64 -12.08 10.12
N ALA A 236 -22.32 -11.50 11.12
CA ALA A 236 -23.67 -10.94 10.95
C ALA A 236 -23.68 -9.79 9.94
N VAL A 237 -22.72 -8.85 10.03
CA VAL A 237 -22.55 -7.77 9.05
C VAL A 237 -22.39 -8.34 7.63
N ARG A 238 -21.48 -9.31 7.47
CA ARG A 238 -21.22 -9.93 6.17
C ARG A 238 -22.43 -10.70 5.65
N ALA A 239 -23.09 -11.51 6.48
CA ALA A 239 -24.26 -12.26 6.08
C ALA A 239 -25.42 -11.34 5.63
N ARG A 240 -25.62 -10.22 6.31
CA ARG A 240 -26.63 -9.22 5.92
C ARG A 240 -26.33 -8.59 4.56
N LEU A 241 -25.07 -8.28 4.28
CA LEU A 241 -24.66 -7.60 3.04
C LEU A 241 -24.45 -8.55 1.86
N LEU A 242 -24.03 -9.78 2.12
CA LEU A 242 -23.57 -10.75 1.11
C LEU A 242 -24.48 -11.97 0.98
N GLY A 243 -25.47 -12.14 1.87
CA GLY A 243 -26.32 -13.33 1.98
C GLY A 243 -25.67 -14.50 2.73
N THR A 244 -24.34 -14.53 2.86
CA THR A 244 -23.58 -15.46 3.71
C THR A 244 -22.34 -14.76 4.29
N TRP A 245 -21.84 -15.23 5.43
CA TRP A 245 -20.68 -14.63 6.09
C TRP A 245 -19.36 -14.98 5.41
N ASP A 246 -19.27 -16.16 4.78
CA ASP A 246 -18.05 -16.76 4.24
C ASP A 246 -17.96 -16.66 2.70
N ALA A 247 -18.70 -15.73 2.07
CA ALA A 247 -18.69 -15.58 0.63
C ALA A 247 -17.24 -15.41 0.11
N PRO A 248 -16.74 -16.33 -0.75
CA PRO A 248 -15.35 -16.31 -1.21
C PRO A 248 -15.05 -15.16 -2.18
N SER A 249 -16.09 -14.65 -2.84
CA SER A 249 -16.06 -13.43 -3.64
C SER A 249 -17.24 -12.55 -3.24
N HIS A 250 -17.06 -11.22 -3.28
CA HIS A 250 -18.08 -10.29 -2.82
C HIS A 250 -17.99 -8.93 -3.52
N PRO A 251 -19.09 -8.16 -3.58
CA PRO A 251 -19.12 -6.82 -4.16
C PRO A 251 -18.46 -5.74 -3.29
N GLY A 252 -18.07 -6.06 -2.05
CA GLY A 252 -17.34 -5.13 -1.17
C GLY A 252 -15.98 -4.73 -1.74
N GLY A 253 -15.49 -3.56 -1.33
CA GLY A 253 -14.28 -2.97 -1.89
C GLY A 253 -13.03 -3.79 -1.56
N PRO A 254 -12.07 -3.90 -2.49
CA PRO A 254 -10.84 -4.64 -2.22
C PRO A 254 -9.94 -3.92 -1.21
N SER A 255 -9.39 -4.71 -0.29
CA SER A 255 -8.33 -4.36 0.68
C SER A 255 -7.43 -5.57 0.96
N LEU A 256 -6.22 -5.31 1.46
CA LEU A 256 -5.24 -6.32 1.83
C LEU A 256 -4.95 -6.27 3.34
N GLY A 257 -5.19 -7.38 4.05
CA GLY A 257 -4.71 -7.58 5.41
C GLY A 257 -3.45 -8.43 5.42
N ILE A 258 -2.42 -8.01 6.14
CA ILE A 258 -1.14 -8.73 6.26
C ILE A 258 -0.87 -9.17 7.72
N PRO A 259 -1.62 -10.13 8.28
CA PRO A 259 -1.44 -10.58 9.66
C PRO A 259 -0.26 -11.54 9.84
N THR A 260 -0.02 -11.98 11.08
CA THR A 260 0.99 -13.00 11.39
C THR A 260 0.46 -14.06 12.35
N TRP A 261 0.97 -15.28 12.26
CA TRP A 261 0.75 -16.32 13.28
C TRP A 261 1.62 -16.12 14.53
N LEU A 262 2.64 -15.25 14.51
CA LEU A 262 3.40 -14.91 15.72
C LEU A 262 2.48 -14.30 16.79
N TYR A 263 1.57 -13.43 16.37
CA TYR A 263 0.52 -12.85 17.20
C TYR A 263 -0.83 -13.53 16.93
N GLY A 264 -0.88 -14.86 16.75
CA GLY A 264 -2.13 -15.52 16.35
C GLY A 264 -3.26 -15.51 17.39
N HIS A 265 -3.02 -14.94 18.58
CA HIS A 265 -4.08 -14.52 19.51
C HIS A 265 -4.83 -13.26 19.04
N GLU A 266 -4.28 -12.52 18.07
CA GLU A 266 -4.94 -11.49 17.28
C GLU A 266 -5.48 -12.14 15.98
N PRO A 267 -6.77 -12.56 15.97
CA PRO A 267 -7.35 -13.19 14.79
C PRO A 267 -7.43 -12.18 13.61
N PRO A 268 -7.31 -12.65 12.36
CA PRO A 268 -7.56 -11.80 11.19
C PRO A 268 -8.97 -11.19 11.23
N ASN A 269 -9.16 -9.96 10.79
CA ASN A 269 -10.52 -9.45 10.66
C ASN A 269 -11.25 -10.02 9.43
N LEU A 270 -12.59 -9.96 9.45
CA LEU A 270 -13.44 -10.50 8.38
C LEU A 270 -13.69 -9.53 7.23
N PHE A 271 -13.16 -8.32 7.27
CA PHE A 271 -13.44 -7.29 6.25
C PHE A 271 -12.33 -7.17 5.21
N ALA A 272 -11.14 -7.70 5.49
CA ALA A 272 -10.09 -7.82 4.49
C ALA A 272 -10.51 -8.79 3.37
N SER A 273 -10.55 -8.28 2.14
CA SER A 273 -10.89 -9.11 0.97
C SER A 273 -9.77 -10.09 0.59
N HIS A 274 -8.52 -9.69 0.83
CA HIS A 274 -7.30 -10.45 0.55
C HIS A 274 -6.51 -10.52 1.86
N ILE A 275 -6.09 -11.72 2.27
CA ILE A 275 -5.38 -11.94 3.53
C ILE A 275 -4.06 -12.65 3.24
N ALA A 276 -2.94 -11.97 3.53
CA ALA A 276 -1.60 -12.51 3.38
C ALA A 276 -0.99 -12.71 4.78
N LYS A 277 -1.23 -13.88 5.37
CA LYS A 277 -0.76 -14.18 6.74
C LYS A 277 0.65 -14.79 6.69
N PHE A 278 1.53 -14.41 7.61
CA PHE A 278 2.94 -14.86 7.63
C PHE A 278 3.32 -15.56 8.95
N PHE A 279 4.27 -16.48 8.90
CA PHE A 279 4.90 -17.06 10.11
C PHE A 279 5.96 -16.13 10.70
N TYR A 280 6.83 -15.57 9.85
CA TYR A 280 7.94 -14.73 10.25
C TYR A 280 7.55 -13.25 10.21
N ASN A 281 7.33 -12.68 11.40
CA ASN A 281 6.88 -11.30 11.55
C ASN A 281 7.84 -10.25 10.93
N SER A 282 9.15 -10.52 10.90
CA SER A 282 10.12 -9.62 10.28
C SER A 282 9.86 -9.37 8.80
N LEU A 283 9.44 -10.41 8.05
CA LEU A 283 9.08 -10.28 6.63
C LEU A 283 7.75 -9.55 6.48
N ARG A 284 6.80 -9.83 7.37
CA ARG A 284 5.48 -9.19 7.38
C ARG A 284 5.56 -7.69 7.63
N GLU A 285 6.32 -7.25 8.63
CA GLU A 285 6.40 -5.85 9.03
C GLU A 285 7.11 -5.00 7.97
N ASP A 286 8.30 -5.43 7.55
CA ASP A 286 9.06 -4.73 6.52
C ASP A 286 8.34 -4.75 5.17
N GLY A 287 7.75 -5.89 4.81
CA GLY A 287 6.95 -6.02 3.59
C GLY A 287 5.74 -5.10 3.58
N LEU A 288 4.97 -5.03 4.68
CA LEU A 288 3.79 -4.16 4.80
C LEU A 288 4.16 -2.67 4.63
N VAL A 289 5.22 -2.20 5.28
CA VAL A 289 5.71 -0.82 5.14
C VAL A 289 6.17 -0.57 3.70
N SER A 290 7.00 -1.46 3.16
CA SER A 290 7.63 -1.30 1.84
C SER A 290 6.63 -1.28 0.68
N VAL A 291 5.49 -1.97 0.79
CA VAL A 291 4.47 -1.97 -0.27
C VAL A 291 3.54 -0.75 -0.24
N SER A 292 3.63 0.12 0.78
CA SER A 292 2.73 1.26 1.02
C SER A 292 3.04 2.48 0.16
N SER A 293 3.00 2.29 -1.16
CA SER A 293 3.40 3.27 -2.18
C SER A 293 2.57 4.57 -2.22
N GLY A 294 1.38 4.60 -1.61
CA GLY A 294 0.49 5.77 -1.55
C GLY A 294 0.62 6.58 -0.26
N GLY A 295 1.32 6.07 0.75
CA GLY A 295 1.42 6.68 2.07
C GLY A 295 1.00 5.74 3.20
N ILE A 296 1.31 6.14 4.43
CA ILE A 296 0.96 5.41 5.65
C ILE A 296 0.26 6.34 6.62
N ILE A 297 -0.89 5.89 7.12
CA ILE A 297 -1.69 6.55 8.14
C ILE A 297 -1.47 5.81 9.46
N PHE A 298 -0.96 6.52 10.44
CA PHE A 298 -0.68 6.06 11.80
C PHE A 298 -1.70 6.65 12.76
N ALA A 299 -2.63 5.82 13.23
CA ALA A 299 -3.53 6.15 14.32
C ALA A 299 -2.99 5.62 15.66
N GLU A 300 -3.65 5.95 16.78
CA GLU A 300 -3.20 5.56 18.12
C GLU A 300 -2.84 4.07 18.21
N GLY A 301 -1.66 3.77 18.75
CA GLY A 301 -1.15 2.39 18.80
C GLY A 301 0.03 2.19 19.76
N ASN A 302 0.39 0.94 19.98
CA ASN A 302 1.43 0.52 20.94
C ASN A 302 2.79 0.29 20.27
N ALA A 303 3.66 -0.54 20.86
CA ALA A 303 5.04 -0.72 20.41
C ALA A 303 5.17 -1.10 18.92
N GLY A 304 4.25 -1.94 18.40
CA GLY A 304 4.24 -2.30 16.98
C GLY A 304 4.04 -1.07 16.06
N THR A 305 3.04 -0.24 16.34
CA THR A 305 2.81 1.00 15.57
C THR A 305 3.98 1.97 15.66
N VAL A 306 4.62 2.07 16.83
CA VAL A 306 5.84 2.88 16.99
C VAL A 306 6.97 2.35 16.14
N GLN A 307 7.16 1.04 16.10
CA GLN A 307 8.16 0.40 15.26
C GLN A 307 7.91 0.69 13.78
N GLU A 308 6.66 0.54 13.31
CA GLU A 308 6.25 0.81 11.94
C GLU A 308 6.50 2.28 11.53
N ILE A 309 6.23 3.24 12.43
CA ILE A 309 6.55 4.67 12.21
C ILE A 309 8.05 4.85 11.93
N PHE A 310 8.92 4.25 12.75
CA PHE A 310 10.35 4.43 12.59
C PHE A 310 10.95 3.58 11.47
N GLN A 311 10.33 2.45 11.10
CA GLN A 311 10.68 1.71 9.89
C GLN A 311 10.46 2.59 8.65
N ASP A 312 9.28 3.18 8.50
CA ASP A 312 8.98 4.06 7.36
C ASP A 312 9.81 5.36 7.39
N ALA A 313 9.96 5.98 8.57
CA ALA A 313 10.83 7.15 8.72
C ALA A 313 12.28 6.84 8.34
N THR A 314 12.79 5.65 8.66
CA THR A 314 14.13 5.20 8.26
C THR A 314 14.21 5.00 6.74
N GLN A 315 13.19 4.41 6.13
CA GLN A 315 13.11 4.29 4.67
C GLN A 315 13.11 5.67 3.99
N ASN A 316 12.41 6.66 4.54
CA ASN A 316 12.43 8.04 4.05
C ASN A 316 13.79 8.73 4.30
N TYR A 317 14.40 8.55 5.47
CA TYR A 317 15.68 9.15 5.84
C TYR A 317 16.84 8.73 4.92
N TYR A 318 16.82 7.47 4.48
CA TYR A 318 17.83 6.91 3.57
C TYR A 318 17.34 6.81 2.13
N ARG A 319 16.18 7.39 1.80
CA ARG A 319 15.63 7.35 0.45
C ARG A 319 16.57 8.08 -0.51
N GLY A 320 16.72 7.51 -1.71
CA GLY A 320 17.49 8.11 -2.79
C GLY A 320 16.70 9.23 -3.49
N ARG A 321 16.69 9.22 -4.82
CA ARG A 321 16.05 10.25 -5.65
C ARG A 321 14.53 10.13 -5.80
N LEU A 322 13.88 9.29 -5.00
CA LEU A 322 12.43 9.09 -5.08
C LEU A 322 11.74 9.94 -4.02
N ALA A 323 10.57 10.50 -4.35
CA ALA A 323 9.68 11.14 -3.39
C ALA A 323 9.53 10.30 -2.10
N PRO A 324 9.59 10.94 -0.92
CA PRO A 324 9.31 10.28 0.35
C PRO A 324 7.87 9.73 0.40
N THR A 325 7.69 8.63 1.11
CA THR A 325 6.36 8.07 1.39
C THR A 325 5.63 9.03 2.34
N PRO A 326 4.40 9.46 2.02
CA PRO A 326 3.62 10.33 2.90
C PRO A 326 3.29 9.65 4.22
N MET A 327 3.53 10.32 5.34
CA MET A 327 3.24 9.85 6.69
C MET A 327 2.20 10.76 7.34
N VAL A 328 1.03 10.20 7.67
CA VAL A 328 -0.04 10.91 8.38
C VAL A 328 -0.15 10.35 9.78
N LEU A 329 0.00 11.18 10.80
CA LEU A 329 -0.22 10.83 12.19
C LEU A 329 -1.57 11.43 12.62
N LEU A 330 -2.54 10.57 12.97
CA LEU A 330 -3.84 10.96 13.48
C LEU A 330 -3.81 11.04 15.01
N GLY A 331 -4.35 12.11 15.57
CA GLY A 331 -4.38 12.34 17.02
C GLY A 331 -3.21 13.21 17.49
N ARG A 332 -3.33 14.53 17.33
CA ARG A 332 -2.27 15.51 17.67
C ARG A 332 -1.80 15.35 19.10
N ASP A 333 -2.73 15.20 20.03
CA ASP A 333 -2.42 15.08 21.45
C ASP A 333 -1.71 13.77 21.79
N TYR A 334 -2.05 12.68 21.09
CA TYR A 334 -1.43 11.37 21.30
C TYR A 334 0.04 11.36 20.88
N TRP A 335 0.38 12.03 19.77
CA TRP A 335 1.73 12.02 19.21
C TRP A 335 2.61 13.21 19.61
N HIS A 336 2.05 14.24 20.26
CA HIS A 336 2.75 15.49 20.57
C HIS A 336 2.81 15.79 22.07
N ARG A 337 4.01 16.13 22.56
CA ARG A 337 4.30 16.41 23.99
C ARG A 337 3.53 17.59 24.59
N SER A 338 2.99 18.49 23.77
CA SER A 338 2.31 19.72 24.22
C SER A 338 0.87 19.51 24.68
N ALA A 339 0.30 18.32 24.47
CA ALA A 339 -0.94 17.96 25.15
C ALA A 339 -0.64 17.78 26.64
N HIS A 340 -1.51 18.32 27.49
CA HIS A 340 -1.41 18.24 28.95
C HIS A 340 -1.09 16.81 29.45
N PRO A 341 -0.45 16.66 30.63
CA PRO A 341 0.09 15.39 31.14
C PRO A 341 -0.98 14.36 31.62
N ALA A 342 -2.11 14.22 30.92
CA ALA A 342 -3.26 13.45 31.40
C ALA A 342 -3.43 12.07 30.76
N ASP A 343 -2.92 11.81 29.55
CA ASP A 343 -3.03 10.49 28.93
C ASP A 343 -1.75 9.67 29.12
N PRO A 344 -1.74 8.65 30.01
CA PRO A 344 -0.58 7.77 30.20
C PRO A 344 -0.28 6.89 28.98
N LYS A 345 -1.18 6.81 27.98
CA LYS A 345 -0.96 6.06 26.74
C LYS A 345 -0.30 6.89 25.64
N ALA A 346 -0.29 8.21 25.75
CA ALA A 346 0.27 9.10 24.74
C ALA A 346 1.76 8.83 24.50
N LYS A 347 2.18 8.94 23.23
CA LYS A 347 3.52 8.61 22.75
C LYS A 347 4.06 9.82 22.01
N PRO A 348 4.72 10.77 22.70
CA PRO A 348 5.12 12.06 22.13
C PRO A 348 6.31 11.96 21.17
N LEU A 349 6.13 11.24 20.06
CA LEU A 349 7.15 10.88 19.09
C LEU A 349 7.31 11.90 17.97
N TYR A 350 6.26 12.68 17.68
CA TYR A 350 6.27 13.62 16.56
C TYR A 350 7.44 14.62 16.61
N PRO A 351 7.83 15.20 17.78
CA PRO A 351 8.99 16.07 17.83
C PRO A 351 10.29 15.40 17.35
N LEU A 352 10.51 14.12 17.68
CA LEU A 352 11.68 13.37 17.21
C LEU A 352 11.58 13.07 15.72
N LEU A 353 10.42 12.57 15.26
CA LEU A 353 10.17 12.28 13.84
C LEU A 353 10.39 13.53 12.97
N LYS A 354 9.89 14.68 13.41
CA LYS A 354 10.08 15.96 12.72
C LYS A 354 11.55 16.36 12.63
N ARG A 355 12.35 16.12 13.67
CA ARG A 355 13.81 16.37 13.61
C ARG A 355 14.51 15.51 12.58
N LEU A 356 14.19 14.22 12.54
CA LEU A 356 14.73 13.31 11.52
C LEU A 356 14.34 13.76 10.11
N ALA A 357 13.11 14.24 9.93
CA ALA A 357 12.65 14.77 8.66
C ALA A 357 13.36 16.04 8.23
N GLU A 358 13.55 16.99 9.14
CA GLU A 358 14.29 18.23 8.89
C GLU A 358 15.76 17.96 8.52
N GLU A 359 16.39 16.94 9.09
CA GLU A 359 17.77 16.54 8.77
C GLU A 359 17.93 16.01 7.34
N LYS A 360 16.86 15.48 6.74
CA LYS A 360 16.86 14.82 5.43
C LYS A 360 15.89 15.40 4.41
N GLY A 361 15.26 16.52 4.71
CA GLY A 361 14.43 17.27 3.77
C GLY A 361 13.08 16.62 3.44
N PHE A 362 12.57 15.67 4.25
CA PHE A 362 11.28 15.02 4.02
C PHE A 362 10.14 15.55 4.92
N GLU A 363 10.31 16.70 5.56
CA GLU A 363 9.30 17.29 6.45
C GLU A 363 7.97 17.58 5.74
N HIS A 364 8.01 17.79 4.42
CA HIS A 364 6.84 18.02 3.58
C HIS A 364 5.99 16.75 3.38
N ALA A 365 6.54 15.57 3.69
CA ALA A 365 5.85 14.29 3.69
C ALA A 365 5.31 13.90 5.07
N LEU A 366 5.40 14.77 6.08
CA LEU A 366 4.84 14.53 7.41
C LEU A 366 3.62 15.40 7.67
N LEU A 367 2.50 14.77 8.03
CA LEU A 367 1.29 15.44 8.53
C LEU A 367 0.95 14.95 9.94
N LEU A 368 0.65 15.88 10.84
CA LEU A 368 0.04 15.60 12.15
C LEU A 368 -1.29 16.35 12.23
N THR A 369 -2.39 15.61 12.32
CA THR A 369 -3.73 16.19 12.27
C THR A 369 -4.75 15.41 13.10
N ASP A 370 -5.85 16.08 13.42
CA ASP A 370 -7.08 15.48 13.96
C ASP A 370 -8.22 15.54 12.92
N ASP A 371 -7.97 16.13 11.75
CA ASP A 371 -8.94 16.34 10.68
C ASP A 371 -8.76 15.27 9.59
N LEU A 372 -9.82 14.49 9.37
CA LEU A 372 -9.83 13.42 8.37
C LEU A 372 -9.84 13.97 6.95
N GLU A 373 -10.41 15.15 6.72
CA GLU A 373 -10.41 15.80 5.41
C GLU A 373 -8.99 16.26 5.05
N GLU A 374 -8.28 16.89 5.99
CA GLU A 374 -6.87 17.26 5.82
C GLU A 374 -6.00 16.02 5.55
N ALA A 375 -6.19 14.94 6.31
CA ALA A 375 -5.49 13.68 6.11
C ALA A 375 -5.72 13.09 4.71
N ARG A 376 -6.98 13.06 4.26
CA ARG A 376 -7.38 12.56 2.94
C ARG A 376 -6.72 13.37 1.83
N GLU A 377 -6.82 14.69 1.90
CA GLU A 377 -6.28 15.59 0.87
C GLU A 377 -4.75 15.51 0.79
N PHE A 378 -4.08 15.40 1.93
CA PHE A 378 -2.63 15.26 1.98
C PHE A 378 -2.15 13.99 1.25
N VAL A 379 -2.81 12.84 1.50
CA VAL A 379 -2.51 11.59 0.81
C VAL A 379 -2.75 11.71 -0.70
N VAL A 380 -3.87 12.32 -1.11
CA VAL A 380 -4.19 12.55 -2.53
C VAL A 380 -3.16 13.45 -3.20
N ALA A 381 -2.81 14.56 -2.57
CA ALA A 381 -1.86 15.53 -3.12
C ALA A 381 -0.48 14.91 -3.30
N ALA A 382 0.01 14.19 -2.29
CA ALA A 382 1.32 13.54 -2.36
C ALA A 382 1.34 12.39 -3.38
N ALA A 383 0.23 11.66 -3.54
CA ALA A 383 0.11 10.68 -4.61
C ALA A 383 0.19 11.33 -6.00
N ARG A 384 -0.54 12.41 -6.24
CA ARG A 384 -0.46 13.14 -7.53
C ARG A 384 0.97 13.63 -7.81
N ALA A 385 1.66 14.16 -6.79
CA ALA A 385 3.02 14.65 -6.95
C ALA A 385 4.02 13.53 -7.30
N ALA A 386 3.96 12.39 -6.62
CA ALA A 386 4.84 11.25 -6.94
C ALA A 386 4.58 10.67 -8.34
N GLU A 387 3.34 10.70 -8.83
CA GLU A 387 3.02 10.27 -10.20
C GLU A 387 3.66 11.18 -11.26
N VAL A 388 3.68 12.49 -11.00
CA VAL A 388 4.37 13.46 -11.85
C VAL A 388 5.87 13.21 -11.86
N GLU A 389 6.48 13.01 -10.69
CA GLU A 389 7.93 12.74 -10.58
C GLU A 389 8.35 11.47 -11.32
N LEU A 390 7.59 10.37 -11.16
CA LEU A 390 7.81 9.12 -11.89
C LEU A 390 7.73 9.31 -13.41
N ARG A 391 6.76 10.08 -13.90
CA ARG A 391 6.62 10.38 -15.32
C ARG A 391 7.77 11.22 -15.85
N LEU A 392 8.19 12.24 -15.11
CA LEU A 392 9.35 13.06 -15.47
C LEU A 392 10.65 12.25 -15.48
N ALA A 393 10.80 11.29 -14.56
CA ALA A 393 11.94 10.37 -14.53
C ALA A 393 11.93 9.36 -15.70
N ASP A 394 10.76 8.98 -16.22
CA ASP A 394 10.58 8.08 -17.37
C ASP A 394 10.68 8.80 -18.74
N GLU A 395 10.56 10.12 -18.82
CA GLU A 395 10.53 10.92 -20.06
C GLU A 395 11.91 11.08 -20.74
N ARG A 396 12.45 9.95 -21.24
CA ARG A 396 13.44 9.88 -22.33
C ARG A 396 12.83 9.68 -23.73
N ILE A 397 11.50 9.70 -23.92
CA ILE A 397 10.84 9.63 -25.26
C ILE A 397 9.51 10.43 -25.25
N PRO A 398 9.23 11.27 -26.27
CA PRO A 398 8.04 12.12 -26.33
C PRO A 398 6.82 11.40 -26.91
N GLU A 399 5.68 11.73 -26.32
CA GLU A 399 4.33 11.89 -26.87
C GLU A 399 3.36 11.37 -25.80
N LEU A 400 2.40 12.20 -25.37
CA LEU A 400 0.99 11.82 -25.37
C LEU A 400 0.08 12.94 -24.85
N GLY A 401 -1.04 13.07 -25.55
CA GLY A 401 -2.19 13.89 -25.20
C GLY A 401 -2.80 13.48 -23.86
N LEU A 402 -2.89 14.47 -22.97
CA LEU A 402 -3.54 14.36 -21.68
C LEU A 402 -5.06 14.56 -21.83
N SER A 403 -5.83 13.65 -21.25
CA SER A 403 -7.24 13.87 -20.91
C SER A 403 -7.42 13.60 -19.41
N ALA A 404 -7.20 14.62 -18.58
CA ALA A 404 -7.60 14.63 -17.18
C ALA A 404 -8.56 15.82 -16.96
N ARG A 405 -9.73 15.57 -16.36
CA ARG A 405 -10.69 16.63 -16.03
C ARG A 405 -10.16 17.44 -14.83
N PRO A 406 -10.29 18.78 -14.81
CA PRO A 406 -9.92 19.60 -13.66
C PRO A 406 -10.92 19.44 -12.50
N THR A 407 -10.44 19.36 -11.25
CA THR A 407 -11.25 19.45 -10.02
C THR A 407 -11.22 20.89 -9.44
N GLU A 408 -12.34 21.35 -8.87
CA GLU A 408 -12.57 22.76 -8.52
C GLU A 408 -12.29 23.12 -7.04
N ASP A 409 -11.81 22.20 -6.20
CA ASP A 409 -11.70 22.43 -4.75
C ASP A 409 -10.52 23.35 -4.35
N ALA A 410 -10.74 24.26 -3.40
CA ALA A 410 -9.76 25.24 -2.92
C ALA A 410 -8.78 24.64 -1.90
N THR A 411 -9.19 23.61 -1.16
CA THR A 411 -8.38 22.97 -0.11
C THR A 411 -7.34 22.02 -0.73
N GLU A 412 -7.73 21.22 -1.73
CA GLU A 412 -6.81 20.42 -2.56
C GLU A 412 -5.69 21.28 -3.17
N ARG A 413 -6.03 22.50 -3.63
CA ARG A 413 -5.08 23.46 -4.19
C ARG A 413 -4.06 23.96 -3.15
N ARG A 414 -4.48 24.15 -1.90
CA ARG A 414 -3.59 24.57 -0.81
C ARG A 414 -2.64 23.45 -0.40
N ALA A 415 -3.13 22.21 -0.31
CA ALA A 415 -2.32 21.04 0.06
C ALA A 415 -1.24 20.75 -1.00
N ALA A 416 -1.61 20.74 -2.29
CA ALA A 416 -0.67 20.57 -3.40
C ALA A 416 0.40 21.67 -3.40
N ARG A 417 0.01 22.93 -3.17
CA ARG A 417 0.94 24.06 -3.07
C ARG A 417 1.92 23.90 -1.92
N ALA A 418 1.47 23.54 -0.72
CA ALA A 418 2.33 23.38 0.44
C ALA A 418 3.37 22.26 0.25
N TYR A 419 2.97 21.16 -0.41
CA TYR A 419 3.84 20.04 -0.75
C TYR A 419 4.95 20.47 -1.74
N VAL A 420 4.56 21.15 -2.83
CA VAL A 420 5.50 21.67 -3.85
C VAL A 420 6.46 22.71 -3.25
N GLU A 421 5.95 23.65 -2.44
CA GLU A 421 6.81 24.61 -1.73
C GLU A 421 7.79 23.91 -0.76
N GLY A 422 7.39 22.77 -0.19
CA GLY A 422 8.25 21.91 0.61
C GLY A 422 9.38 21.27 -0.20
N LEU A 423 9.06 20.68 -1.36
CA LEU A 423 10.04 20.10 -2.29
C LEU A 423 11.08 21.15 -2.74
N LEU A 424 10.63 22.36 -3.05
CA LEU A 424 11.51 23.46 -3.46
C LEU A 424 12.47 23.88 -2.33
N ARG A 425 11.99 23.97 -1.08
CA ARG A 425 12.83 24.28 0.09
C ARG A 425 13.85 23.18 0.39
N ALA A 426 13.49 21.92 0.20
CA ALA A 426 14.41 20.77 0.34
C ALA A 426 15.51 20.83 -0.75
N ALA A 427 15.12 21.09 -2.00
CA ALA A 427 16.05 21.27 -3.11
C ALA A 427 17.00 22.47 -2.90
N GLU A 428 16.55 23.55 -2.26
CA GLU A 428 17.40 24.69 -1.87
C GLU A 428 18.40 24.35 -0.75
N ARG A 429 17.97 23.58 0.26
CA ARG A 429 18.85 23.14 1.38
C ARG A 429 19.96 22.20 0.92
N ASP A 430 19.67 21.29 -0.01
CA ASP A 430 20.63 20.31 -0.50
C ASP A 430 21.67 20.89 -1.48
N ARG A 431 21.57 22.17 -1.90
CA ARG A 431 22.61 22.85 -2.70
C ARG A 431 23.96 22.99 -2.00
N TYR A 432 24.07 22.70 -0.71
CA TYR A 432 25.37 22.62 -0.03
C TYR A 432 26.01 21.22 -0.06
N ARG A 433 25.35 20.20 -0.63
CA ARG A 433 25.89 18.84 -0.77
C ARG A 433 25.56 18.09 -2.07
N VAL A 434 24.75 18.65 -2.97
CA VAL A 434 24.57 18.07 -4.32
C VAL A 434 25.80 18.39 -5.16
N GLY A 435 26.74 17.45 -5.20
CA GLY A 435 27.75 17.43 -6.26
C GLY A 435 27.04 17.31 -7.61
N ALA A 436 27.26 18.31 -8.47
CA ALA A 436 27.07 18.29 -9.91
C ALA A 436 25.90 17.42 -10.42
N GLY A 437 24.69 17.95 -10.38
CA GLY A 437 23.53 17.41 -11.09
C GLY A 437 22.49 18.51 -11.27
N GLU A 438 22.40 19.05 -12.48
CA GLU A 438 21.64 20.25 -12.87
C GLU A 438 20.11 20.04 -12.96
N ASP A 439 19.61 18.82 -12.71
CA ASP A 439 18.27 18.41 -13.19
C ASP A 439 17.11 18.68 -12.20
N ALA A 440 17.33 18.66 -10.88
CA ALA A 440 16.22 18.69 -9.91
C ALA A 440 15.47 20.04 -9.82
N VAL A 441 16.10 21.15 -10.23
CA VAL A 441 15.48 22.49 -10.22
C VAL A 441 14.64 22.72 -11.48
N ALA A 442 15.00 22.06 -12.59
CA ALA A 442 14.25 22.13 -13.84
C ALA A 442 12.89 21.41 -13.72
N ASP A 443 12.86 20.26 -13.06
CA ASP A 443 11.65 19.41 -12.94
C ASP A 443 10.53 20.06 -12.12
N GLY A 444 10.87 20.79 -11.05
CA GLY A 444 9.91 21.57 -10.26
C GLY A 444 9.34 22.79 -11.01
N CYS A 445 10.15 23.39 -11.90
CA CYS A 445 9.71 24.50 -12.74
C CYS A 445 8.73 24.03 -13.82
N VAL A 446 8.96 22.85 -14.41
CA VAL A 446 8.09 22.28 -15.45
C VAL A 446 6.67 22.02 -14.93
N TYR A 447 6.52 21.55 -13.69
CA TYR A 447 5.18 21.32 -13.13
C TYR A 447 4.43 22.62 -12.82
N ALA A 448 5.11 23.63 -12.27
CA ALA A 448 4.52 24.96 -12.06
C ALA A 448 4.09 25.60 -13.39
N LEU A 449 4.90 25.44 -14.45
CA LEU A 449 4.62 25.92 -15.79
C LEU A 449 3.47 25.15 -16.47
N TRP A 450 3.39 23.83 -16.26
CA TRP A 450 2.30 22.99 -16.76
C TRP A 450 0.96 23.38 -16.12
N GLU A 451 0.93 23.65 -14.82
CA GLU A 451 -0.29 24.08 -14.12
C GLU A 451 -0.77 25.46 -14.60
N ILE A 452 0.16 26.40 -14.87
CA ILE A 452 -0.14 27.71 -15.45
C ILE A 452 -0.67 27.55 -16.89
N ALA A 453 -0.03 26.73 -17.72
CA ALA A 453 -0.46 26.45 -19.09
C ALA A 453 -1.85 25.78 -19.14
N ALA A 454 -2.13 24.84 -18.23
CA ALA A 454 -3.44 24.20 -18.10
C ALA A 454 -4.54 25.20 -17.72
N ARG A 455 -4.23 26.18 -16.85
CA ARG A 455 -5.16 27.27 -16.49
C ARG A 455 -5.42 28.23 -17.66
N LEU A 456 -4.42 28.51 -18.48
CA LEU A 456 -4.52 29.39 -19.65
C LEU A 456 -5.25 28.73 -20.83
N GLY A 457 -5.05 27.42 -21.05
CA GLY A 457 -5.75 26.63 -22.07
C GLY A 457 -7.25 26.49 -21.84
N ALA A 458 -7.71 26.62 -20.58
CA ALA A 458 -9.12 26.56 -20.19
C ALA A 458 -9.90 27.89 -20.35
N GLY A 459 -9.25 28.97 -20.84
CA GLY A 459 -9.93 30.23 -21.16
C GLY A 459 -10.50 31.01 -19.96
N ARG A 460 -10.08 30.71 -18.73
CA ARG A 460 -10.51 31.46 -17.53
C ARG A 460 -9.66 32.74 -17.36
N PRO A 461 -10.27 33.93 -17.21
CA PRO A 461 -9.51 35.14 -16.93
C PRO A 461 -8.91 35.08 -15.50
N LEU A 462 -7.63 35.46 -15.39
CA LEU A 462 -6.92 35.60 -14.13
C LEU A 462 -7.57 36.73 -13.31
N ALA A 463 -8.22 36.39 -12.20
CA ALA A 463 -8.91 37.34 -11.31
C ALA A 463 -7.92 38.31 -10.63
N ARG A 464 -8.40 39.41 -10.03
CA ARG A 464 -7.57 40.50 -9.43
C ARG A 464 -6.49 40.06 -8.42
N GLU A 465 -6.59 38.89 -7.78
CA GLU A 465 -5.53 38.31 -6.93
C GLU A 465 -4.30 37.85 -7.75
N ALA A 466 -4.49 37.54 -9.04
CA ALA A 466 -3.46 37.13 -9.98
C ALA A 466 -2.45 38.23 -10.35
N GLY A 467 -2.73 39.51 -10.04
CA GLY A 467 -1.76 40.59 -10.25
C GLY A 467 -0.54 40.45 -9.33
N ARG A 468 -0.75 39.97 -8.09
CA ARG A 468 0.32 39.67 -7.14
C ARG A 468 1.03 38.35 -7.47
N GLU A 469 0.27 37.35 -7.94
CA GLU A 469 0.83 36.06 -8.38
C GLU A 469 1.67 36.22 -9.66
N ARG A 470 1.21 37.01 -10.63
CA ARG A 470 1.96 37.34 -11.85
C ARG A 470 3.25 38.09 -11.54
N ALA A 471 3.22 39.05 -10.61
CA ALA A 471 4.42 39.76 -10.18
C ALA A 471 5.43 38.82 -9.54
N ALA A 472 4.99 37.93 -8.64
CA ALA A 472 5.87 36.94 -8.00
C ALA A 472 6.47 35.94 -9.01
N ILE A 473 5.68 35.51 -10.01
CA ILE A 473 6.15 34.63 -11.08
C ILE A 473 7.12 35.36 -12.01
N LEU A 474 6.85 36.63 -12.35
CA LEU A 474 7.79 37.46 -13.13
C LEU A 474 9.10 37.66 -12.37
N ASP A 475 9.05 37.99 -11.08
CA ASP A 475 10.25 38.15 -10.24
C ASP A 475 11.07 36.85 -10.20
N PHE A 476 10.41 35.69 -10.08
CA PHE A 476 11.05 34.38 -10.07
C PHE A 476 11.67 34.02 -11.42
N VAL A 477 10.91 34.09 -12.52
CA VAL A 477 11.41 33.80 -13.86
C VAL A 477 12.53 34.76 -14.25
N GLY A 478 12.43 36.04 -13.84
CA GLY A 478 13.47 37.03 -14.03
C GLY A 478 14.76 36.71 -13.27
N ALA A 479 14.66 36.26 -12.01
CA ALA A 479 15.82 35.84 -11.23
C ALA A 479 16.53 34.61 -11.82
N VAL A 480 15.75 33.62 -12.30
CA VAL A 480 16.30 32.44 -12.99
C VAL A 480 16.95 32.83 -14.32
N LEU A 481 16.31 33.70 -15.10
CA LEU A 481 16.85 34.17 -16.37
C LEU A 481 18.17 34.93 -16.19
N ALA A 482 18.23 35.88 -15.25
CA ALA A 482 19.45 36.62 -14.92
C ALA A 482 20.59 35.68 -14.54
N ARG A 483 20.29 34.61 -13.79
CA ARG A 483 21.27 33.61 -13.40
C ARG A 483 21.78 32.79 -14.60
N CYS A 484 20.90 32.36 -15.49
CA CYS A 484 21.30 31.67 -16.72
C CYS A 484 22.15 32.57 -17.63
N GLU A 485 21.87 33.88 -17.67
CA GLU A 485 22.68 34.84 -18.41
C GLU A 485 24.06 35.08 -17.78
N GLU A 486 24.16 35.12 -16.44
CA GLU A 486 25.44 35.16 -15.72
C GLU A 486 26.31 33.92 -15.99
N GLU A 487 25.70 32.73 -15.97
CA GLU A 487 26.39 31.45 -16.24
C GLU A 487 26.83 31.33 -17.71
N ARG A 488 26.05 31.90 -18.63
CA ARG A 488 26.45 32.08 -20.03
C ARG A 488 27.64 33.02 -20.16
N ALA A 489 27.62 34.16 -19.48
CA ALA A 489 28.70 35.14 -19.50
C ALA A 489 30.01 34.63 -18.85
N ALA A 490 29.90 33.70 -17.90
CA ALA A 490 31.04 33.04 -17.25
C ALA A 490 31.70 31.94 -18.10
N GLY A 491 31.17 31.62 -19.29
CA GLY A 491 31.74 30.62 -20.21
C GLY A 491 31.59 29.16 -19.75
N SER A 492 30.80 28.90 -18.71
CA SER A 492 30.53 27.55 -18.18
C SER A 492 29.35 26.85 -18.85
N GLY A 493 28.72 27.46 -19.86
CA GLY A 493 27.45 27.00 -20.45
C GLY A 493 27.29 27.27 -21.95
N GLU A 494 28.36 27.15 -22.74
CA GLU A 494 28.23 27.16 -24.22
C GLU A 494 27.80 25.78 -24.74
N THR A 495 26.61 25.33 -24.36
CA THR A 495 25.92 24.20 -25.00
C THR A 495 24.66 24.69 -25.71
N PRO A 496 24.29 24.10 -26.86
CA PRO A 496 23.04 24.44 -27.57
C PRO A 496 21.78 24.34 -26.68
N GLU A 497 21.83 23.50 -25.65
CA GLU A 497 20.76 23.35 -24.65
C GLU A 497 20.65 24.57 -23.72
N ALA A 498 21.76 25.16 -23.29
CA ALA A 498 21.74 26.38 -22.47
C ALA A 498 21.18 27.58 -23.26
N GLU A 499 21.49 27.68 -24.55
CA GLU A 499 20.92 28.71 -25.43
C GLU A 499 19.41 28.52 -25.65
N GLY A 500 18.97 27.27 -25.81
CA GLY A 500 17.55 26.92 -25.87
C GLY A 500 16.80 27.28 -24.59
N ARG A 501 17.39 27.02 -23.41
CA ARG A 501 16.81 27.36 -22.10
C ARG A 501 16.63 28.86 -21.91
N VAL A 502 17.67 29.66 -22.22
CA VAL A 502 17.59 31.13 -22.13
C VAL A 502 16.51 31.66 -23.08
N ALA A 503 16.45 31.16 -24.32
CA ALA A 503 15.44 31.59 -25.28
C ALA A 503 14.00 31.27 -24.83
N VAL A 504 13.78 30.10 -24.23
CA VAL A 504 12.48 29.70 -23.68
C VAL A 504 12.09 30.56 -22.48
N LEU A 505 13.02 30.79 -21.54
CA LEU A 505 12.78 31.64 -20.37
C LEU A 505 12.54 33.10 -20.74
N GLN A 506 13.27 33.64 -21.72
CA GLN A 506 13.05 34.99 -22.27
C GLN A 506 11.69 35.10 -22.96
N GLY A 507 11.31 34.10 -23.76
CA GLY A 507 10.00 34.05 -24.41
C GLY A 507 8.85 33.99 -23.40
N LEU A 508 9.00 33.18 -22.37
CA LEU A 508 8.05 33.05 -21.27
C LEU A 508 7.93 34.35 -20.46
N TYR A 509 9.05 34.95 -20.06
CA TYR A 509 9.07 36.22 -19.33
C TYR A 509 8.36 37.31 -20.14
N SER A 510 8.66 37.41 -21.43
CA SER A 510 8.04 38.37 -22.35
C SER A 510 6.53 38.12 -22.52
N ALA A 511 6.10 36.86 -22.62
CA ALA A 511 4.68 36.51 -22.73
C ALA A 511 3.90 36.83 -21.45
N LEU A 512 4.51 36.51 -20.30
CA LEU A 512 3.96 36.83 -18.98
C LEU A 512 3.90 38.34 -18.75
N GLU A 513 4.90 39.11 -19.18
CA GLU A 513 4.96 40.58 -19.08
C GLU A 513 3.99 41.27 -20.05
N ALA A 514 3.75 40.70 -21.22
CA ALA A 514 2.76 41.19 -22.19
C ALA A 514 1.31 40.85 -21.81
N GLY A 515 1.11 39.98 -20.81
CA GLY A 515 -0.23 39.45 -20.48
C GLY A 515 -0.80 38.57 -21.59
N ALA A 516 0.08 38.00 -22.42
CA ALA A 516 -0.29 37.14 -23.52
C ALA A 516 -0.70 35.77 -22.99
N HIS A 517 -2.00 35.57 -22.78
CA HIS A 517 -2.56 34.34 -22.19
C HIS A 517 -2.64 33.14 -23.15
N ARG A 518 -2.12 33.22 -24.38
CA ARG A 518 -2.41 32.23 -25.44
C ARG A 518 -1.25 31.83 -26.36
N ARG A 519 -0.02 32.30 -26.17
CA ARG A 519 1.11 31.89 -27.03
C ARG A 519 2.16 31.14 -26.25
#